data_AF-W4VFY2-F1
#
_entry.id   AF-W4VFY2-F1
#
_cell.length_a   1.000
_cell.length_b   1.000
_cell.length_c   1.000
_cell.angle_alpha   90.00
_cell.angle_beta   90.00
_cell.angle_gamma   90.00
#
_symmetry.space_group_name_H-M   'P 1'
#
loop_
_entity.id
_entity.type
_entity.pdbx_description
1 polymer ?
#
loop_
_entity_poly.entity_id
_entity_poly.type
_entity_poly.pdbx_seq_one_letter_code
_entity_poly.pdbx_strand_id
1 'polypeptide(L)'
;MLDIGGGSTTVSVFDDDGLVATSVIPLGGYNITKDLSIGLRTTSDEAEDIKLNHGHAFYNDANEEETFDVNIIGSNQKQFHNQLDLAEIIEARLEEILLYSAREIQKMGYEEIPGGLVLTGGTMSMPGSVELAQDIFQSNVRIAIPDYIGVREPQYTAGIGILKFAYKNARIQGKELTNAVKIQQSNTSHTNSEKPVRTKKTTTKQKETEKKEPKIANFFKYFFD
;
A
#
# COMPACT_ATOMS: atom_id res chain seq x y z
N MET A 1 13.46 -4.23 -11.40
CA MET A 1 12.31 -3.94 -10.52
C MET A 1 11.16 -4.84 -10.93
N LEU A 2 10.49 -5.47 -9.97
CA LEU A 2 9.29 -6.27 -10.18
C LEU A 2 8.13 -5.62 -9.41
N ASP A 3 7.05 -5.27 -10.11
CA ASP A 3 5.79 -4.82 -9.52
C ASP A 3 4.77 -5.95 -9.61
N ILE A 4 4.54 -6.66 -8.50
CA ILE A 4 3.67 -7.81 -8.41
C ILE A 4 2.33 -7.35 -7.83
N GLY A 5 1.37 -7.11 -8.73
CA GLY A 5 -0.01 -6.73 -8.39
C GLY A 5 -0.93 -7.95 -8.25
N GLY A 6 -2.24 -7.69 -8.20
CA GLY A 6 -3.24 -8.76 -8.14
C GLY A 6 -3.30 -9.61 -9.41
N GLY A 7 -3.44 -8.98 -10.59
CA GLY A 7 -3.64 -9.70 -11.86
C GLY A 7 -2.39 -9.91 -12.70
N SER A 8 -1.30 -9.22 -12.40
CA SER A 8 -0.12 -9.17 -13.27
C SER A 8 1.13 -8.76 -12.53
N THR A 9 2.28 -9.11 -13.11
CA THR A 9 3.61 -8.69 -12.69
C THR A 9 4.25 -7.86 -13.79
N THR A 10 4.70 -6.65 -13.46
CA THR A 10 5.48 -5.82 -14.39
C THR A 10 6.97 -5.98 -14.08
N VAL A 11 7.74 -6.37 -15.09
CA VAL A 11 9.20 -6.44 -15.03
C VAL A 11 9.76 -5.17 -15.65
N SER A 12 10.65 -4.46 -14.95
CA SER A 12 11.30 -3.25 -15.48
C SER A 12 12.78 -3.26 -15.17
N VAL A 13 13.61 -3.11 -16.20
CA VAL A 13 15.07 -3.03 -16.08
C VAL A 13 15.50 -1.58 -16.19
N PHE A 14 16.36 -1.17 -15.26
CA PHE A 14 16.94 0.17 -15.22
C PHE A 14 18.44 0.06 -15.37
N ASP A 15 19.01 0.88 -16.25
CA ASP A 15 20.45 0.97 -16.52
C ASP A 15 20.80 2.44 -16.86
N ASP A 16 21.99 2.90 -16.46
CA ASP A 16 22.44 4.30 -16.58
C ASP A 16 21.36 5.34 -16.21
N ASP A 17 20.74 5.18 -15.04
CA ASP A 17 19.65 6.03 -14.50
C ASP A 17 18.37 6.12 -15.37
N GLY A 18 18.24 5.25 -16.38
CA GLY A 18 17.11 5.20 -17.30
C GLY A 18 16.34 3.88 -17.26
N LEU A 19 15.08 3.91 -17.67
CA LEU A 19 14.33 2.68 -17.98
C LEU A 19 14.77 2.18 -19.35
N VAL A 20 15.29 0.95 -19.42
CA VAL A 20 15.83 0.38 -20.67
C VAL A 20 14.95 -0.72 -21.26
N ALA A 21 14.24 -1.48 -20.44
CA ALA A 21 13.32 -2.51 -20.90
C ALA A 21 12.16 -2.72 -19.92
N THR A 22 11.03 -3.18 -20.45
CA THR A 22 9.86 -3.56 -19.65
C THR A 22 9.10 -4.72 -20.28
N SER A 23 8.52 -5.58 -19.47
CA SER A 23 7.55 -6.59 -19.90
C SER A 23 6.48 -6.82 -18.83
N VAL A 24 5.39 -7.47 -19.22
CA VAL A 24 4.27 -7.78 -18.33
C VAL A 24 3.99 -9.27 -18.40
N ILE A 25 3.93 -9.90 -17.23
CA ILE A 25 3.55 -11.29 -17.05
C ILE A 25 2.11 -11.30 -16.52
N PRO A 26 1.17 -12.06 -17.13
CA PRO A 26 -0.23 -12.09 -16.71
C PRO A 26 -0.43 -13.02 -15.48
N LEU A 27 0.44 -12.88 -14.47
CA LEU A 27 0.40 -13.61 -13.21
C LEU A 27 0.65 -12.63 -12.04
N GLY A 28 -0.13 -12.76 -10.98
CA GLY A 28 -0.02 -11.94 -9.78
C GLY A 28 -0.68 -12.59 -8.55
N GLY A 29 -0.98 -11.79 -7.53
CA GLY A 29 -1.57 -12.26 -6.27
C GLY A 29 -2.91 -13.01 -6.40
N TYR A 30 -3.71 -12.78 -7.44
CA TYR A 30 -4.96 -13.50 -7.68
C TYR A 30 -4.72 -14.96 -8.07
N ASN A 31 -3.57 -15.27 -8.67
CA ASN A 31 -3.20 -16.66 -8.94
C ASN A 31 -2.93 -17.41 -7.63
N ILE A 32 -2.30 -16.76 -6.65
CA ILE A 32 -2.08 -17.31 -5.30
C ILE A 32 -3.43 -17.60 -4.64
N THR A 33 -4.35 -16.62 -4.65
CA THR A 33 -5.70 -16.79 -4.10
C THR A 33 -6.46 -17.94 -4.74
N LYS A 34 -6.33 -18.09 -6.07
CA LYS A 34 -6.97 -19.16 -6.82
C LYS A 34 -6.40 -20.54 -6.45
N ASP A 35 -5.09 -20.64 -6.25
CA ASP A 35 -4.48 -21.90 -5.84
C ASP A 35 -4.89 -22.27 -4.41
N LEU A 36 -4.93 -21.29 -3.50
CA LEU A 36 -5.42 -21.48 -2.14
C LEU A 36 -6.89 -21.93 -2.11
N SER A 37 -7.76 -21.34 -2.93
CA SER A 37 -9.16 -21.74 -2.96
C SER A 37 -9.35 -23.19 -3.43
N ILE A 38 -8.50 -23.64 -4.37
CA ILE A 38 -8.48 -25.04 -4.82
C ILE A 38 -7.89 -25.96 -3.75
N GLY A 39 -6.73 -25.62 -3.19
CA GLY A 39 -6.01 -26.44 -2.21
C GLY A 39 -6.79 -26.62 -0.90
N LEU A 40 -7.37 -25.53 -0.39
CA LEU A 40 -8.16 -25.51 0.84
C LEU A 40 -9.64 -25.84 0.62
N ARG A 41 -10.07 -26.02 -0.64
CA ARG A 41 -11.45 -26.31 -1.04
C ARG A 41 -12.45 -25.30 -0.46
N THR A 42 -12.11 -24.03 -0.54
CA THR A 42 -12.92 -22.92 -0.03
C THR A 42 -13.27 -21.93 -1.15
N THR A 43 -14.05 -20.90 -0.82
CA THR A 43 -14.39 -19.83 -1.77
C THR A 43 -13.18 -18.93 -2.05
N SER A 44 -13.15 -18.24 -3.18
CA SER A 44 -12.07 -17.31 -3.49
C SER A 44 -11.98 -16.15 -2.49
N ASP A 45 -13.12 -15.71 -1.95
CA ASP A 45 -13.18 -14.61 -0.98
C ASP A 45 -12.54 -15.05 0.36
N GLU A 46 -12.92 -16.22 0.86
CA GLU A 46 -12.31 -16.80 2.07
C GLU A 46 -10.83 -17.14 1.87
N ALA A 47 -10.44 -17.62 0.69
CA ALA A 47 -9.04 -17.83 0.35
C ALA A 47 -8.22 -16.53 0.34
N GLU A 48 -8.81 -15.40 -0.11
CA GLU A 48 -8.16 -14.10 -0.05
C GLU A 48 -7.97 -13.64 1.39
N ASP A 49 -9.01 -13.78 2.22
CA ASP A 49 -8.95 -13.45 3.64
C ASP A 49 -7.88 -14.29 4.36
N ILE A 50 -7.83 -15.59 4.10
CA ILE A 50 -6.82 -16.50 4.66
C ILE A 50 -5.42 -16.09 4.20
N LYS A 51 -5.23 -15.79 2.91
CA LYS A 51 -3.94 -15.33 2.36
C LYS A 51 -3.46 -14.04 3.04
N LEU A 52 -4.36 -13.09 3.27
CA LEU A 52 -4.03 -11.79 3.88
C LEU A 52 -3.69 -11.91 5.37
N ASN A 53 -4.37 -12.81 6.09
CA ASN A 53 -4.21 -12.95 7.54
C ASN A 53 -3.10 -13.93 7.94
N HIS A 54 -2.90 -15.00 7.17
CA HIS A 54 -2.04 -16.13 7.53
C HIS A 54 -0.96 -16.45 6.48
N GLY A 55 -0.92 -15.74 5.35
CA GLY A 55 -0.01 -16.08 4.26
C GLY A 55 1.47 -15.85 4.59
N HIS A 56 2.31 -16.83 4.25
CA HIS A 56 3.76 -16.74 4.30
C HIS A 56 4.33 -17.28 2.98
N ALA A 57 5.26 -16.56 2.36
CA ALA A 57 5.80 -16.89 1.04
C ALA A 57 7.08 -17.75 1.08
N PHE A 58 7.66 -17.96 2.27
CA PHE A 58 8.83 -18.81 2.44
C PHE A 58 8.56 -19.87 3.49
N TYR A 59 8.44 -21.12 3.05
CA TYR A 59 8.03 -22.30 3.80
C TYR A 59 8.93 -22.57 4.99
N ASN A 60 10.24 -22.42 4.81
CA ASN A 60 11.22 -22.68 5.87
C ASN A 60 11.07 -21.75 7.09
N ASP A 61 10.43 -20.60 6.92
CA ASP A 61 10.20 -19.60 7.96
C ASP A 61 8.74 -19.56 8.44
N ALA A 62 7.86 -20.38 7.86
CA ALA A 62 6.44 -20.42 8.20
C ALA A 62 6.20 -21.12 9.56
N ASN A 63 5.19 -20.64 10.31
CA ASN A 63 4.91 -21.06 11.66
C ASN A 63 3.89 -22.22 11.74
N GLU A 64 4.38 -23.44 12.01
CA GLU A 64 3.52 -24.63 12.19
C GLU A 64 2.49 -24.50 13.34
N GLU A 65 2.80 -23.69 14.36
CA GLU A 65 1.91 -23.49 15.52
C GLU A 65 0.75 -22.53 15.21
N GLU A 66 0.85 -21.74 14.13
CA GLU A 66 -0.24 -20.88 13.70
C GLU A 66 -1.30 -21.69 12.95
N THR A 67 -2.44 -21.91 13.60
CA THR A 67 -3.55 -22.72 13.08
C THR A 67 -4.83 -21.93 12.91
N PHE A 68 -5.65 -22.31 11.93
CA PHE A 68 -6.96 -21.71 11.67
C PHE A 68 -7.92 -22.75 11.05
N ASP A 69 -9.21 -22.45 11.09
CA ASP A 69 -10.27 -23.25 10.48
C ASP A 69 -10.77 -22.64 9.17
N VAL A 70 -11.03 -23.49 8.19
CA VAL A 70 -11.49 -23.11 6.85
C VAL A 70 -12.82 -23.79 6.54
N ASN A 71 -13.79 -23.05 6.02
CA ASN A 71 -15.06 -23.64 5.59
C ASN A 71 -14.88 -24.38 4.26
N ILE A 72 -15.37 -25.62 4.21
CA ILE A 72 -15.33 -26.43 2.99
C ILE A 72 -16.53 -26.10 2.12
N ILE A 73 -16.25 -25.65 0.88
CA ILE A 73 -17.26 -25.22 -0.08
C ILE A 73 -18.31 -26.32 -0.33
N GLY A 74 -19.58 -25.92 -0.32
CA GLY A 74 -20.70 -26.85 -0.53
C GLY A 74 -20.98 -27.78 0.67
N SER A 75 -20.41 -27.51 1.83
CA SER A 75 -20.65 -28.28 3.06
C SER A 75 -20.82 -27.37 4.29
N ASN A 76 -21.29 -27.94 5.40
CA ASN A 76 -21.28 -27.30 6.72
C ASN A 76 -20.09 -27.74 7.58
N GLN A 77 -19.06 -28.31 6.96
CA GLN A 77 -17.86 -28.79 7.65
C GLN A 77 -16.75 -27.75 7.59
N LYS A 78 -15.90 -27.78 8.61
CA LYS A 78 -14.67 -27.00 8.70
C LYS A 78 -13.48 -27.94 8.71
N GLN A 79 -12.38 -27.50 8.10
CA GLN A 79 -11.11 -28.20 8.11
C GLN A 79 -10.07 -27.33 8.82
N PHE A 80 -9.22 -27.97 9.63
CA PHE A 80 -8.13 -27.30 10.32
C PHE A 80 -6.88 -27.32 9.45
N HIS A 81 -6.20 -26.19 9.39
CA HIS A 81 -4.96 -25.97 8.66
C HIS A 81 -3.97 -25.19 9.53
N ASN A 82 -2.70 -25.24 9.16
CA ASN A 82 -1.66 -24.38 9.72
C ASN A 82 -1.02 -23.49 8.64
N GLN A 83 -0.13 -22.58 9.06
CA GLN A 83 0.56 -21.69 8.13
C GLN A 83 1.52 -22.43 7.17
N LEU A 84 2.04 -23.61 7.54
CA LEU A 84 2.86 -24.42 6.63
C LEU A 84 2.06 -24.93 5.43
N ASP A 85 0.82 -25.40 5.65
CA ASP A 85 -0.08 -25.83 4.57
C ASP A 85 -0.28 -24.70 3.54
N LEU A 86 -0.37 -23.46 4.00
CA LEU A 86 -0.50 -22.27 3.15
C LEU A 86 0.81 -21.95 2.46
N ALA A 87 1.91 -21.95 3.20
CA ALA A 87 3.21 -21.59 2.67
C ALA A 87 3.64 -22.51 1.53
N GLU A 88 3.31 -23.81 1.60
CA GLU A 88 3.57 -24.76 0.50
C GLU A 88 2.90 -24.31 -0.81
N ILE A 89 1.65 -23.85 -0.76
CA ILE A 89 0.88 -23.40 -1.93
C ILE A 89 1.35 -22.02 -2.38
N ILE A 90 1.55 -21.10 -1.44
CA ILE A 90 1.91 -19.71 -1.69
C ILE A 90 3.33 -19.63 -2.29
N GLU A 91 4.30 -20.30 -1.68
CA GLU A 91 5.68 -20.33 -2.15
C GLU A 91 5.74 -20.86 -3.57
N ALA A 92 5.10 -22.00 -3.86
CA ALA A 92 5.11 -22.60 -5.19
C ALA A 92 4.59 -21.63 -6.27
N ARG A 93 3.51 -20.88 -5.98
CA ARG A 93 2.97 -19.91 -6.95
C ARG A 93 3.84 -18.65 -7.05
N LEU A 94 4.35 -18.13 -5.95
CA LEU A 94 5.18 -16.94 -5.99
C LEU A 94 6.55 -17.23 -6.63
N GLU A 95 7.12 -18.40 -6.37
CA GLU A 95 8.32 -18.93 -7.04
C GLU A 95 8.08 -18.97 -8.55
N GLU A 96 6.97 -19.51 -9.01
CA GLU A 96 6.64 -19.53 -10.45
C GLU A 96 6.63 -18.12 -11.05
N ILE A 97 5.99 -17.15 -10.39
CA ILE A 97 5.95 -15.74 -10.82
C ILE A 97 7.36 -15.15 -10.91
N LEU A 98 8.19 -15.41 -9.90
CA LEU A 98 9.57 -14.93 -9.82
C LEU A 98 10.45 -15.58 -10.89
N LEU A 99 10.29 -16.88 -11.16
CA LEU A 99 10.98 -17.60 -12.23
C LEU A 99 10.58 -17.11 -13.63
N TYR A 100 9.29 -16.83 -13.86
CA TYR A 100 8.87 -16.16 -15.10
C TYR A 100 9.50 -14.78 -15.24
N SER A 101 9.57 -14.02 -14.14
CA SER A 101 10.23 -12.71 -14.12
C SER A 101 11.72 -12.83 -14.46
N ALA A 102 12.43 -13.80 -13.89
CA ALA A 102 13.83 -14.07 -14.21
C ALA A 102 14.04 -14.39 -15.69
N ARG A 103 13.16 -15.22 -16.29
CA ARG A 103 13.21 -15.53 -17.73
C ARG A 103 12.99 -14.29 -18.59
N GLU A 104 12.09 -13.40 -18.20
CA GLU A 104 11.86 -12.14 -18.92
C GLU A 104 13.07 -11.21 -18.85
N ILE A 105 13.73 -11.12 -17.69
CA ILE A 105 14.97 -10.34 -17.54
C ILE A 105 16.08 -10.90 -18.45
N GLN A 106 16.26 -12.22 -18.49
CA GLN A 106 17.22 -12.87 -19.39
C GLN A 106 16.91 -12.61 -20.87
N LYS A 107 15.63 -12.69 -21.27
CA LYS A 107 15.22 -12.36 -22.66
C LYS A 107 15.51 -10.91 -23.04
N MET A 108 15.52 -10.00 -22.08
CA MET A 108 15.90 -8.59 -22.30
C MET A 108 17.42 -8.40 -22.42
N GLY A 109 18.22 -9.46 -22.22
CA GLY A 109 19.68 -9.43 -22.35
C GLY A 109 20.43 -9.22 -21.04
N TYR A 110 19.78 -9.38 -19.89
CA TYR A 110 20.39 -9.19 -18.58
C TYR A 110 20.53 -10.53 -17.85
N GLU A 111 21.74 -11.09 -17.84
CA GLU A 111 22.04 -12.33 -17.11
C GLU A 111 22.37 -12.07 -15.63
N GLU A 112 23.03 -10.94 -15.36
CA GLU A 112 23.36 -10.49 -14.01
C GLU A 112 22.62 -9.19 -13.66
N ILE A 113 22.33 -9.01 -12.37
CA ILE A 113 21.63 -7.84 -11.84
C ILE A 113 22.48 -7.24 -10.71
N PRO A 114 23.62 -6.59 -11.01
CA PRO A 114 24.54 -6.09 -9.98
C PRO A 114 23.91 -4.99 -9.11
N GLY A 115 22.93 -4.25 -9.65
CA GLY A 115 22.14 -3.26 -8.89
C GLY A 115 21.11 -3.86 -7.94
N GLY A 116 20.93 -5.18 -7.96
CA GLY A 116 19.95 -5.91 -7.16
C GLY A 116 18.52 -5.82 -7.68
N LEU A 117 17.63 -6.53 -6.98
CA LEU A 117 16.21 -6.61 -7.26
C LEU A 117 15.43 -5.68 -6.34
N VAL A 118 14.52 -4.92 -6.93
CA VAL A 118 13.54 -4.10 -6.19
C VAL A 118 12.17 -4.67 -6.42
N LEU A 119 11.51 -5.07 -5.33
CA LEU A 119 10.15 -5.60 -5.32
C LEU A 119 9.16 -4.52 -4.89
N THR A 120 7.96 -4.52 -5.47
CA THR A 120 6.84 -3.65 -5.08
C THR A 120 5.52 -4.29 -5.51
N GLY A 121 4.39 -3.64 -5.21
CA GLY A 121 3.07 -4.12 -5.56
C GLY A 121 2.40 -4.83 -4.39
N GLY A 122 1.07 -4.95 -4.43
CA GLY A 122 0.29 -5.40 -3.27
C GLY A 122 0.66 -6.79 -2.76
N THR A 123 1.10 -7.70 -3.64
CA THR A 123 1.55 -9.04 -3.24
C THR A 123 2.81 -8.99 -2.38
N MET A 124 3.65 -7.96 -2.53
CA MET A 124 4.91 -7.82 -1.77
C MET A 124 4.70 -7.40 -0.32
N SER A 125 3.45 -7.21 0.12
CA SER A 125 3.13 -7.12 1.55
C SER A 125 3.19 -8.47 2.27
N MET A 126 3.28 -9.58 1.51
CA MET A 126 3.32 -10.93 2.05
C MET A 126 4.67 -11.25 2.72
N PRO A 127 4.69 -11.66 4.00
CA PRO A 127 5.90 -12.13 4.69
C PRO A 127 6.61 -13.26 3.92
N GLY A 128 7.93 -13.36 4.02
CA GLY A 128 8.72 -14.37 3.29
C GLY A 128 9.02 -14.03 1.82
N SER A 129 8.43 -12.96 1.27
CA SER A 129 8.59 -12.62 -0.17
C SER A 129 10.03 -12.21 -0.52
N VAL A 130 10.75 -11.60 0.42
CA VAL A 130 12.14 -11.16 0.19
C VAL A 130 13.07 -12.36 0.22
N GLU A 131 12.87 -13.24 1.18
CA GLU A 131 13.62 -14.46 1.42
C GLU A 131 13.51 -15.39 0.20
N LEU A 132 12.29 -15.65 -0.27
CA LEU A 132 12.06 -16.44 -1.48
C LEU A 132 12.73 -15.80 -2.71
N ALA A 133 12.61 -14.49 -2.88
CA ALA A 133 13.24 -13.82 -4.01
C ALA A 133 14.78 -13.83 -3.91
N GLN A 134 15.36 -13.76 -2.71
CA GLN A 134 16.81 -13.90 -2.51
C GLN A 134 17.27 -15.32 -2.88
N ASP A 135 16.50 -16.34 -2.50
CA ASP A 135 16.81 -17.73 -2.84
C ASP A 135 16.80 -17.98 -4.35
N ILE A 136 15.82 -17.41 -5.07
CA ILE A 136 15.71 -17.57 -6.52
C ILE A 136 16.75 -16.74 -7.29
N PHE A 137 16.92 -15.46 -6.94
CA PHE A 137 17.74 -14.54 -7.73
C PHE A 137 19.21 -14.50 -7.31
N GLN A 138 19.56 -15.04 -6.13
CA GLN A 138 20.92 -15.03 -5.59
C GLN A 138 21.55 -13.61 -5.63
N SER A 139 20.74 -12.59 -5.35
CA SER A 139 21.11 -11.17 -5.44
C SER A 139 20.51 -10.38 -4.29
N ASN A 140 20.95 -9.13 -4.13
CA ASN A 140 20.39 -8.23 -3.13
C ASN A 140 18.94 -7.89 -3.50
N VAL A 141 18.00 -8.24 -2.62
CA VAL A 141 16.57 -7.94 -2.80
C VAL A 141 16.12 -6.93 -1.74
N ARG A 142 15.27 -5.99 -2.14
CA ARG A 142 14.57 -5.08 -1.21
C ARG A 142 13.17 -4.77 -1.69
N ILE A 143 12.26 -4.47 -0.76
CA ILE A 143 10.92 -3.95 -1.07
C ILE A 143 10.96 -2.42 -1.13
N ALA A 144 10.36 -1.85 -2.16
CA ALA A 144 10.10 -0.41 -2.26
C ALA A 144 8.73 -0.07 -1.68
N ILE A 145 8.71 0.84 -0.71
CA ILE A 145 7.50 1.33 -0.04
C ILE A 145 7.50 2.86 -0.12
N PRO A 146 6.38 3.52 -0.45
CA PRO A 146 6.28 4.97 -0.40
C PRO A 146 6.39 5.50 1.05
N ASP A 147 7.03 6.65 1.24
CA ASP A 147 7.19 7.27 2.57
C ASP A 147 6.18 8.42 2.82
N TYR A 148 4.93 8.24 2.41
CA TYR A 148 3.86 9.23 2.63
C TYR A 148 2.82 8.69 3.59
N ILE A 149 2.42 9.50 4.58
CA ILE A 149 1.38 9.15 5.55
C ILE A 149 0.09 8.73 4.81
N GLY A 150 -0.47 7.59 5.19
CA GLY A 150 -1.71 7.04 4.63
C GLY A 150 -1.55 6.18 3.37
N VAL A 151 -0.33 6.03 2.84
CA VAL A 151 -0.01 5.21 1.67
C VAL A 151 1.36 4.52 1.80
N ARG A 152 1.72 4.10 3.02
CA ARG A 152 3.01 3.45 3.32
C ARG A 152 2.95 1.94 3.09
N GLU A 153 2.41 1.54 1.95
CA GLU A 153 2.26 0.15 1.55
C GLU A 153 2.75 -0.03 0.11
N PRO A 154 3.39 -1.17 -0.23
CA PRO A 154 3.91 -1.44 -1.58
C PRO A 154 2.88 -1.28 -2.71
N GLN A 155 1.59 -1.51 -2.42
CA GLN A 155 0.49 -1.36 -3.39
C GLN A 155 0.31 0.06 -3.91
N TYR A 156 0.79 1.07 -3.18
CA TYR A 156 0.64 2.48 -3.56
C TYR A 156 1.82 3.04 -4.37
N THR A 157 2.89 2.25 -4.57
CA THR A 157 4.10 2.69 -5.28
C THR A 157 3.81 3.20 -6.68
N ALA A 158 2.99 2.50 -7.47
CA ALA A 158 2.65 2.91 -8.83
C ALA A 158 1.93 4.26 -8.86
N GLY A 159 0.89 4.44 -8.02
CA GLY A 159 0.13 5.68 -7.93
C GLY A 159 0.99 6.88 -7.53
N ILE A 160 1.86 6.69 -6.52
CA ILE A 160 2.82 7.72 -6.09
C ILE A 160 3.87 8.01 -7.17
N GLY A 161 4.32 7.00 -7.90
CA GLY A 161 5.24 7.14 -9.03
C GLY A 161 4.66 8.03 -10.13
N ILE A 162 3.41 7.79 -10.52
CA ILE A 162 2.68 8.61 -11.50
C ILE A 162 2.55 10.05 -11.03
N LEU A 163 2.18 10.28 -9.77
CA LEU A 163 2.06 11.63 -9.22
C LEU A 163 3.40 12.38 -9.24
N LYS A 164 4.48 11.71 -8.82
CA LYS A 164 5.84 12.26 -8.86
C LYS A 164 6.26 12.61 -10.29
N PHE A 165 5.97 11.72 -11.25
CA PHE A 165 6.24 11.96 -12.66
C PHE A 165 5.49 13.18 -13.20
N ALA A 166 4.17 13.25 -12.96
CA ALA A 166 3.33 14.36 -13.39
C ALA A 166 3.82 15.69 -12.82
N TYR A 167 4.15 15.73 -11.52
CA TYR A 167 4.69 16.91 -10.85
C TYR A 167 6.02 17.37 -11.45
N LYS A 168 6.99 16.46 -11.63
CA LYS A 168 8.30 16.77 -12.23
C LYS A 168 8.14 17.28 -13.67
N ASN A 169 7.31 16.62 -14.48
CA ASN A 169 7.09 17.00 -15.87
C ASN A 169 6.41 18.37 -16.00
N ALA A 170 5.43 18.68 -15.15
CA ALA A 170 4.79 20.00 -15.13
C ALA A 170 5.78 21.12 -14.79
N ARG A 171 6.70 20.88 -13.85
CA ARG A 171 7.78 21.84 -13.53
C ARG A 171 8.74 22.06 -14.69
N ILE A 172 9.13 21.00 -15.40
CA ILE A 172 9.99 21.10 -16.59
C ILE A 172 9.31 21.93 -17.69
N GLN A 173 7.99 21.82 -17.84
CA GLN A 173 7.19 22.60 -18.80
C GLN A 173 6.90 24.05 -18.34
N GLY A 174 7.40 24.48 -17.18
CA GLY A 174 7.16 25.83 -16.66
C GLY A 174 5.74 26.08 -16.16
N LYS A 175 4.96 25.03 -15.87
CA LYS A 175 3.61 25.19 -15.31
C LYS A 175 3.71 25.56 -13.83
N GLU A 176 3.03 26.64 -13.44
CA GLU A 176 2.90 27.02 -12.03
C GLU A 176 1.96 26.04 -11.31
N LEU A 177 2.52 25.28 -10.37
CA LEU A 177 1.76 24.38 -9.50
C LEU A 177 1.48 25.12 -8.19
N THR A 178 0.23 25.54 -8.01
CA THR A 178 -0.21 26.17 -6.76
C THR A 178 -0.62 25.11 -5.74
N ASN A 179 -0.41 25.39 -4.45
CA ASN A 179 -0.90 24.51 -3.40
C ASN A 179 -2.43 24.47 -3.42
N ALA A 180 -3.00 23.29 -3.60
CA ALA A 180 -4.45 23.09 -3.59
C ALA A 180 -5.08 23.38 -2.22
N VAL A 181 -4.29 23.26 -1.13
CA VAL A 181 -4.73 23.57 0.24
C VAL A 181 -3.94 24.75 0.78
N LYS A 182 -4.62 25.88 1.01
CA LYS A 182 -4.10 26.98 1.82
C LYS A 182 -4.35 26.66 3.28
N ILE A 183 -3.30 26.29 4.02
CA ILE A 183 -3.39 26.17 5.48
C ILE A 183 -3.59 27.60 6.01
N GLN A 184 -4.82 27.91 6.41
CA GLN A 184 -5.15 29.17 7.06
C GLN A 184 -4.57 29.09 8.47
N GLN A 185 -3.44 29.77 8.71
CA GLN A 185 -2.90 29.93 10.06
C GLN A 185 -3.93 30.71 10.88
N SER A 186 -4.66 30.02 11.76
CA SER A 186 -5.41 30.68 12.82
C SER A 186 -4.40 31.27 13.80
N ASN A 187 -4.15 32.57 13.69
CA ASN A 187 -3.42 33.32 14.71
C ASN A 187 -4.27 33.33 15.99
N THR A 188 -4.16 32.29 16.82
CA THR A 188 -4.56 32.36 18.23
C THR A 188 -3.38 32.93 18.99
N SER A 189 -3.24 34.25 18.93
CA SER A 189 -2.31 34.99 19.78
C SER A 189 -2.78 34.91 21.23
N HIS A 190 -2.28 33.92 21.97
CA HIS A 190 -2.23 33.97 23.43
C HIS A 190 -1.12 34.93 23.83
N THR A 191 -1.46 36.21 23.98
CA THR A 191 -0.60 37.18 24.64
C THR A 191 -0.80 37.08 26.15
N ASN A 192 0.18 36.49 26.84
CA ASN A 192 0.36 36.68 28.28
C ASN A 192 0.53 38.17 28.55
N SER A 193 -0.41 38.76 29.29
CA SER A 193 -0.37 40.16 29.71
C SER A 193 0.01 40.25 31.19
N GLU A 194 1.28 40.56 31.45
CA GLU A 194 1.71 41.14 32.72
C GLU A 194 1.23 42.61 32.79
N LYS A 195 0.64 42.99 33.94
CA LYS A 195 0.10 44.33 34.19
C LYS A 195 1.21 45.34 34.50
N PRO A 196 1.00 46.64 34.20
CA PRO A 196 0.92 47.60 35.32
C PRO A 196 -0.18 48.68 35.22
N VAL A 197 -0.86 48.86 36.35
CA VAL A 197 -1.31 50.09 37.05
C VAL A 197 -1.87 51.32 36.26
N ARG A 198 -3.21 51.42 36.28
CA ARG A 198 -4.09 52.53 36.74
C ARG A 198 -3.95 53.97 36.18
N THR A 199 -5.01 54.46 35.51
CA THR A 199 -5.67 55.74 35.87
C THR A 199 -7.16 55.74 35.48
N LYS A 200 -8.01 56.36 36.31
CA LYS A 200 -9.49 56.37 36.29
C LYS A 200 -10.09 57.36 35.28
N LYS A 201 -11.32 57.06 34.83
CA LYS A 201 -12.53 57.92 34.67
C LYS A 201 -13.40 57.37 33.52
N THR A 202 -14.74 57.30 33.48
CA THR A 202 -15.89 57.40 34.40
C THR A 202 -17.11 56.96 33.54
N THR A 203 -18.13 56.28 34.10
CA THR A 203 -19.58 56.30 33.68
C THR A 203 -19.96 55.75 32.28
N THR A 204 -21.02 54.97 32.02
CA THR A 204 -22.30 54.66 32.70
C THR A 204 -22.91 53.35 32.13
N LYS A 205 -23.81 52.74 32.92
CA LYS A 205 -24.78 51.63 32.67
C LYS A 205 -25.37 51.56 31.25
N GLN A 206 -25.72 50.39 30.69
CA GLN A 206 -26.93 49.60 31.04
C GLN A 206 -26.86 48.11 30.64
N LYS A 207 -27.62 47.31 31.39
CA LYS A 207 -27.88 45.86 31.27
C LYS A 207 -29.01 45.59 30.25
N GLU A 208 -29.02 44.39 29.66
CA GLU A 208 -30.15 43.41 29.59
C GLU A 208 -29.78 42.28 28.60
N THR A 209 -29.47 41.05 29.05
CA THR A 209 -30.28 39.84 29.37
C THR A 209 -30.50 38.87 28.21
N GLU A 210 -30.02 37.63 28.42
CA GLU A 210 -30.59 36.28 28.07
C GLU A 210 -31.01 35.99 26.61
N LYS A 211 -30.94 34.79 25.99
CA LYS A 211 -30.61 33.38 26.28
C LYS A 211 -30.65 32.63 24.92
N LYS A 212 -29.85 31.56 24.76
CA LYS A 212 -30.13 30.21 24.14
C LYS A 212 -30.98 30.12 22.83
N GLU A 213 -30.76 29.28 21.81
CA GLU A 213 -29.80 28.21 21.41
C GLU A 213 -30.22 27.79 19.93
N PRO A 214 -29.81 26.65 19.35
CA PRO A 214 -29.09 26.52 18.07
C PRO A 214 -29.98 26.31 16.82
N LYS A 215 -29.44 26.56 15.61
CA LYS A 215 -30.07 26.13 14.34
C LYS A 215 -29.08 25.35 13.47
N ILE A 216 -29.08 24.03 13.66
CA ILE A 216 -28.71 23.06 12.62
C ILE A 216 -29.86 23.06 11.61
N ALA A 217 -29.74 23.84 10.55
CA ALA A 217 -30.50 23.68 9.32
C ALA A 217 -29.93 24.66 8.29
N ASN A 218 -28.92 24.23 7.51
CA ASN A 218 -28.59 24.82 6.20
C ASN A 218 -27.50 24.03 5.43
N PHE A 219 -27.38 22.71 5.61
CA PHE A 219 -26.30 21.94 4.96
C PHE A 219 -26.71 21.11 3.73
N PHE A 220 -27.97 21.12 3.29
CA PHE A 220 -28.44 20.25 2.20
C PHE A 220 -28.88 20.95 0.90
N LYS A 221 -28.57 22.24 0.71
CA LYS A 221 -29.06 23.01 -0.46
C LYS A 221 -28.02 23.32 -1.56
N TYR A 222 -26.87 22.65 -1.60
CA TYR A 222 -25.82 22.96 -2.59
C TYR A 222 -25.24 21.73 -3.33
N PHE A 223 -25.91 20.58 -3.31
CA PHE A 223 -25.37 19.34 -3.90
C PHE A 223 -26.01 18.87 -5.21
N PHE A 224 -26.94 19.62 -5.80
CA PHE A 224 -27.39 19.39 -7.19
C PHE A 224 -27.75 20.72 -7.85
N ASP A 225 -26.74 21.35 -8.44
CA ASP A 225 -26.87 22.26 -9.59
C ASP A 225 -25.55 22.20 -10.38
#